data_AF-A0A7S4MA78-F1
#
_entry.id   AF-A0A7S4MA78-F1
#
_cell.length_a   1.000
_cell.length_b   1.000
_cell.length_c   1.000
_cell.angle_alpha   90.00
_cell.angle_beta   90.00
_cell.angle_gamma   90.00
#
_symmetry.space_group_name_H-M   'P 1'
#
loop_
_entity.id
_entity.type
_entity.pdbx_description
1 polymer ?
#
loop_
_entity_poly.entity_id
_entity_poly.type
_entity_poly.pdbx_seq_one_letter_code
_entity_poly.pdbx_strand_id
1 'polypeptide(L)'
;DGILGREELPVKDKVRAYCTLMHSLYFLQDKALEAMDVGLLILEELGVHFPRNNTKRATIVDLVKTKLLLRKLSVDDIASTPLMEDETRLLQMQIMNKVCDLAYFARPAFLPWLVFKMVRISIKRGLCKYSSGASACYGLLLVSIHGDIRKA
;
A
#
# COMPACT_ATOMS: atom_id res chain seq x y z
N ASP A 1 -22.95 -10.69 -2.45
CA ASP A 1 -22.08 -11.87 -2.20
C ASP A 1 -21.81 -12.80 -3.39
N GLY A 2 -22.47 -12.66 -4.55
CA GLY A 2 -22.38 -13.67 -5.63
C GLY A 2 -21.19 -13.60 -6.61
N ILE A 3 -20.33 -12.57 -6.57
CA ILE A 3 -19.20 -12.39 -7.51
C ILE A 3 -17.83 -12.58 -6.82
N LEU A 4 -17.74 -12.25 -5.53
CA LEU A 4 -16.46 -12.17 -4.81
C LEU A 4 -15.89 -13.55 -4.44
N GLY A 5 -16.77 -14.53 -4.17
CA GLY A 5 -16.37 -15.89 -3.78
C GLY A 5 -16.20 -16.89 -4.94
N ARG A 6 -16.27 -16.46 -6.21
CA ARG A 6 -16.11 -17.38 -7.36
C ARG A 6 -14.63 -17.58 -7.66
N GLU A 7 -14.11 -18.78 -7.45
CA GLU A 7 -12.72 -19.15 -7.79
C GLU A 7 -12.42 -19.07 -9.29
N GLU A 8 -13.45 -19.18 -10.13
CA GLU A 8 -13.34 -19.27 -11.60
C GLU A 8 -13.07 -17.91 -12.31
N LEU A 9 -13.20 -16.77 -11.62
CA LEU A 9 -13.01 -15.46 -12.25
C LEU A 9 -11.53 -15.07 -12.32
N PRO A 10 -11.08 -14.47 -13.45
CA PRO A 10 -9.75 -13.89 -13.53
C PRO A 10 -9.51 -12.90 -12.39
N VAL A 11 -8.32 -12.98 -11.77
CA VAL A 11 -7.94 -12.15 -10.62
C VAL A 11 -8.18 -10.65 -10.86
N LYS A 12 -7.95 -10.20 -12.10
CA LYS A 12 -8.19 -8.82 -12.54
C LYS A 12 -9.66 -8.38 -12.41
N ASP A 13 -10.60 -9.26 -12.75
CA ASP A 13 -12.03 -8.98 -12.69
C ASP A 13 -12.52 -8.95 -11.25
N LYS A 14 -11.97 -9.82 -10.40
CA LYS A 14 -12.15 -9.71 -8.94
C LYS A 14 -11.69 -8.35 -8.46
N VAL A 15 -10.45 -7.93 -8.76
CA VAL A 15 -9.92 -6.64 -8.30
C VAL A 15 -10.81 -5.47 -8.69
N ARG A 16 -11.39 -5.48 -9.90
CA ARG A 16 -12.38 -4.46 -10.31
C ARG A 16 -13.63 -4.47 -9.42
N ALA A 17 -14.23 -5.64 -9.19
CA ALA A 17 -15.41 -5.78 -8.33
C ALA A 17 -15.12 -5.34 -6.88
N TYR A 18 -13.99 -5.79 -6.32
CA TYR A 18 -13.54 -5.39 -4.98
C TYR A 18 -13.31 -3.87 -4.89
N CYS A 19 -12.67 -3.25 -5.90
CA CYS A 19 -12.47 -1.80 -5.93
C CYS A 19 -13.79 -1.01 -5.90
N THR A 20 -14.80 -1.48 -6.65
CA THR A 20 -16.14 -0.85 -6.66
C THR A 20 -16.84 -1.03 -5.31
N LEU A 21 -16.73 -2.21 -4.70
CA LEU A 21 -17.29 -2.46 -3.37
C LEU A 21 -16.64 -1.57 -2.30
N MET A 22 -15.31 -1.48 -2.28
CA MET A 22 -14.59 -0.58 -1.37
C MET A 22 -15.09 0.87 -1.51
N HIS A 23 -15.25 1.34 -2.75
CA HIS A 23 -15.72 2.69 -3.04
C HIS A 23 -17.16 2.91 -2.55
N SER A 24 -18.05 1.94 -2.79
CA SER A 24 -19.44 1.98 -2.34
C SER A 24 -19.55 2.01 -0.82
N LEU A 25 -18.82 1.13 -0.12
CA LEU A 25 -18.81 1.07 1.35
C LEU A 25 -18.31 2.37 1.97
N TYR A 26 -17.27 2.96 1.39
CA TYR A 26 -16.69 4.20 1.90
C TYR A 26 -17.61 5.41 1.66
N PHE A 27 -18.01 5.67 0.42
CA PHE A 27 -18.73 6.92 0.10
C PHE A 27 -20.23 6.89 0.37
N LEU A 28 -20.88 5.72 0.27
CA LEU A 28 -22.34 5.63 0.42
C LEU A 28 -22.77 5.21 1.82
N GLN A 29 -21.89 4.53 2.57
CA GLN A 29 -22.25 3.94 3.85
C GLN A 29 -21.35 4.36 5.01
N ASP A 30 -20.37 5.26 4.76
CA ASP A 30 -19.40 5.77 5.75
C ASP A 30 -18.64 4.66 6.50
N LYS A 31 -18.46 3.51 5.84
CA LYS A 31 -17.89 2.28 6.42
C LYS A 31 -16.44 2.11 5.99
N ALA A 32 -15.60 3.08 6.37
CA ALA A 32 -14.18 3.09 6.01
C ALA A 32 -13.41 1.84 6.48
N LEU A 33 -13.76 1.32 7.66
CA LEU A 33 -13.13 0.12 8.22
C LEU A 33 -13.48 -1.14 7.43
N GLU A 34 -14.75 -1.33 7.09
CA GLU A 34 -15.21 -2.47 6.29
C GLU A 34 -14.64 -2.39 4.86
N ALA A 35 -14.62 -1.19 4.26
CA ALA A 35 -13.98 -0.97 2.97
C ALA A 35 -12.49 -1.31 3.02
N MET A 36 -11.80 -0.97 4.12
CA MET A 36 -10.40 -1.30 4.33
C MET A 36 -10.22 -2.82 4.43
N ASP A 37 -11.03 -3.51 5.24
CA ASP A 37 -10.94 -4.96 5.42
C ASP A 37 -11.20 -5.72 4.10
N VAL A 38 -12.15 -5.26 3.27
CA VAL A 38 -12.36 -5.77 1.90
C VAL A 38 -11.09 -5.61 1.03
N GLY A 39 -10.42 -4.47 1.12
CA GLY A 39 -9.16 -4.24 0.41
C GLY A 39 -8.01 -5.12 0.91
N LEU A 40 -7.96 -5.43 2.21
CA LEU A 40 -6.97 -6.33 2.79
C LEU A 40 -7.19 -7.78 2.32
N LEU A 41 -8.44 -8.25 2.27
CA LEU A 41 -8.78 -9.60 1.82
C LEU A 41 -8.25 -9.89 0.40
N ILE A 42 -8.54 -9.01 -0.56
CA ILE A 42 -8.07 -9.20 -1.94
C ILE A 42 -6.54 -9.07 -2.06
N LEU A 43 -5.90 -8.29 -1.19
CA LEU A 43 -4.43 -8.22 -1.14
C LEU A 43 -3.83 -9.53 -0.61
N GLU A 44 -4.47 -10.22 0.34
CA GLU A 44 -4.05 -11.57 0.76
C GLU A 44 -4.15 -12.58 -0.38
N GLU A 45 -5.25 -12.56 -1.15
CA GLU A 45 -5.42 -13.39 -2.36
C GLU A 45 -4.33 -13.11 -3.41
N LEU A 46 -3.89 -11.85 -3.51
CA LEU A 46 -2.78 -11.44 -4.37
C LEU A 46 -1.40 -11.81 -3.78
N GLY A 47 -1.33 -12.50 -2.65
CA GLY A 47 -0.07 -12.94 -2.01
C GLY A 47 0.63 -11.86 -1.18
N VAL A 48 -0.10 -10.84 -0.73
CA VAL A 48 0.45 -9.82 0.17
C VAL A 48 0.27 -10.26 1.62
N HIS A 49 1.39 -10.55 2.27
CA HIS A 49 1.37 -10.84 3.71
C HIS A 49 1.44 -9.55 4.54
N PHE A 50 0.53 -9.47 5.50
CA PHE A 50 0.39 -8.38 6.46
C PHE A 50 1.13 -8.67 7.77
N PRO A 51 1.61 -7.64 8.48
CA PRO A 51 2.21 -7.79 9.78
C PRO A 51 1.14 -8.19 10.78
N ARG A 52 1.40 -9.23 11.59
CA ARG A 52 0.46 -9.64 12.66
C ARG A 52 0.23 -8.53 13.69
N ASN A 53 1.24 -7.69 13.96
CA ASN A 53 1.13 -6.53 14.84
C ASN A 53 1.75 -5.29 14.20
N ASN A 54 1.02 -4.16 14.22
CA ASN A 54 1.52 -2.84 13.84
C ASN A 54 2.13 -2.10 15.02
N THR A 55 3.08 -2.73 15.71
CA THR A 55 3.78 -2.05 16.83
C THR A 55 4.68 -0.94 16.30
N LYS A 56 4.90 0.10 17.12
CA LYS A 56 5.89 1.17 16.81
C LYS A 56 7.26 0.60 16.41
N ARG A 57 7.70 -0.49 17.05
CA ARG A 57 8.97 -1.17 16.73
C ARG A 57 8.97 -1.77 15.33
N ALA A 58 7.88 -2.46 14.94
CA ALA A 58 7.74 -3.03 13.60
C ALA A 58 7.79 -1.92 12.52
N THR A 59 7.11 -0.79 12.78
CA THR A 59 7.14 0.38 11.90
C THR A 59 8.56 0.94 11.73
N ILE A 60 9.33 1.08 12.83
CA ILE A 60 10.73 1.53 12.76
C ILE A 60 11.59 0.56 11.95
N VAL A 61 11.40 -0.76 12.12
CA VAL A 61 12.12 -1.77 11.35
C VAL A 61 11.82 -1.64 9.85
N ASP A 62 10.56 -1.47 9.47
CA ASP A 62 10.19 -1.27 8.05
C ASP A 62 10.70 0.07 7.49
N LEU A 63 10.73 1.13 8.30
CA LEU A 63 11.35 2.39 7.94
C LEU A 63 12.85 2.22 7.64
N VAL A 64 13.59 1.55 8.53
CA VAL A 64 15.03 1.31 8.35
C VAL A 64 15.29 0.48 7.09
N LYS A 65 14.51 -0.58 6.86
CA LYS A 65 14.59 -1.39 5.63
C LYS A 65 14.39 -0.55 4.38
N THR A 66 13.43 0.38 4.41
CA THR A 66 13.12 1.26 3.27
C THR A 66 14.22 2.30 3.05
N LYS A 67 14.71 2.95 4.12
CA LYS A 67 15.84 3.88 4.07
C LYS A 67 17.11 3.20 3.51
N LEU A 68 17.42 1.99 3.96
CA LEU A 68 18.60 1.26 3.48
C LEU A 68 18.49 0.86 2.01
N LEU A 69 17.28 0.56 1.53
CA LEU A 69 17.05 0.30 0.11
C LEU A 69 17.28 1.57 -0.72
N LEU A 70 16.72 2.70 -0.29
CA LEU A 70 16.83 3.98 -0.99
C LEU A 70 18.24 4.57 -0.94
N ARG A 71 18.98 4.40 0.17
CA ARG A 71 20.36 4.92 0.33
C ARG A 71 21.35 4.29 -0.67
N LYS A 72 21.01 3.13 -1.23
CA LYS A 72 21.84 2.44 -2.23
C LYS A 72 21.62 2.97 -3.65
N LEU A 73 20.69 3.90 -3.84
CA LEU A 73 20.29 4.39 -5.15
C LEU A 73 20.59 5.88 -5.26
N SER A 74 21.18 6.28 -6.38
CA SER A 74 21.24 7.67 -6.81
C SER A 74 19.89 8.12 -7.38
N VAL A 75 19.75 9.43 -7.60
CA VAL A 75 18.56 10.00 -8.26
C VAL A 75 18.45 9.43 -9.69
N ASP A 76 19.57 9.27 -10.38
CA ASP A 76 19.62 8.74 -11.74
C ASP A 76 19.21 7.25 -11.79
N ASP A 77 19.56 6.46 -10.77
CA ASP A 77 19.11 5.07 -10.65
C ASP A 77 17.59 4.98 -10.48
N ILE A 78 17.01 5.90 -9.71
CA ILE A 78 15.55 5.96 -9.52
C ILE A 78 14.87 6.40 -10.81
N ALA A 79 15.41 7.41 -11.50
CA ALA A 79 14.89 7.89 -12.78
C ALA A 79 14.96 6.82 -13.89
N SER A 80 16.00 5.98 -13.83
CA SER A 80 16.23 4.87 -14.78
C SER A 80 15.50 3.59 -14.39
N THR A 81 14.72 3.58 -13.30
CA THR A 81 13.98 2.39 -12.87
C THR A 81 12.92 2.04 -13.93
N PRO A 82 12.89 0.80 -14.44
CA PRO A 82 11.96 0.41 -15.51
C PRO A 82 10.51 0.49 -15.04
N LEU A 83 9.59 0.51 -15.99
CA LEU A 83 8.16 0.38 -15.68
C LEU A 83 7.84 -1.02 -15.15
N MET A 84 6.86 -1.09 -14.25
CA MET A 84 6.38 -2.35 -13.69
C MET A 84 5.57 -3.12 -14.74
N GLU A 85 6.05 -4.31 -15.11
CA GLU A 85 5.40 -5.18 -16.12
C GLU A 85 4.51 -6.27 -15.49
N ASP A 86 4.80 -6.67 -14.26
CA ASP A 86 4.04 -7.71 -13.55
C ASP A 86 2.62 -7.21 -13.20
N GLU A 87 1.62 -7.79 -13.87
CA GLU A 87 0.22 -7.41 -13.70
C GLU A 87 -0.28 -7.63 -12.27
N THR A 88 0.18 -8.68 -11.58
CA THR A 88 -0.20 -8.91 -10.18
C THR A 88 0.35 -7.82 -9.27
N ARG A 89 1.58 -7.35 -9.52
CA ARG A 89 2.15 -6.21 -8.77
C ARG A 89 1.42 -4.90 -9.07
N LEU A 90 1.00 -4.68 -10.31
CA LEU A 90 0.19 -3.50 -10.65
C LEU A 90 -1.15 -3.52 -9.91
N LEU A 91 -1.81 -4.68 -9.83
CA LEU A 91 -3.06 -4.84 -9.06
C LEU A 91 -2.84 -4.64 -7.55
N GLN A 92 -1.75 -5.18 -6.99
CA GLN A 92 -1.37 -4.93 -5.60
C GLN A 92 -1.17 -3.43 -5.34
N MET A 93 -0.41 -2.73 -6.19
CA MET A 93 -0.16 -1.29 -6.05
C MET A 93 -1.46 -0.47 -6.14
N GLN A 94 -2.37 -0.85 -7.04
CA GLN A 94 -3.68 -0.23 -7.16
C GLN A 94 -4.51 -0.36 -5.88
N ILE A 95 -4.60 -1.57 -5.33
CA ILE A 95 -5.40 -1.81 -4.13
C ILE A 95 -4.73 -1.17 -2.91
N MET A 96 -3.41 -1.31 -2.75
CA MET A 96 -2.68 -0.66 -1.66
C MET A 96 -2.91 0.85 -1.67
N ASN A 97 -2.91 1.50 -2.84
CA ASN A 97 -3.20 2.94 -2.92
C ASN A 97 -4.60 3.28 -2.39
N LYS A 98 -5.62 2.50 -2.76
CA LYS A 98 -6.98 2.70 -2.22
C LYS A 98 -7.05 2.43 -0.72
N VAL A 99 -6.35 1.41 -0.24
CA VAL A 99 -6.29 1.08 1.19
C VAL A 99 -5.55 2.18 1.96
N CYS A 100 -4.56 2.85 1.37
CA CYS A 100 -3.93 4.02 1.99
C CYS A 100 -4.96 5.13 2.27
N ASP A 101 -5.80 5.47 1.29
CA ASP A 101 -6.83 6.50 1.46
C ASP A 101 -7.78 6.16 2.63
N LEU A 102 -8.20 4.89 2.72
CA LEU A 102 -9.07 4.40 3.79
C LEU A 102 -8.37 4.33 5.15
N ALA A 103 -7.12 3.85 5.18
CA ALA A 103 -6.34 3.69 6.39
C ALA A 103 -6.03 5.05 7.06
N TYR A 104 -5.94 6.12 6.28
CA TYR A 104 -5.78 7.47 6.84
C TYR A 104 -6.92 7.87 7.77
N PHE A 105 -8.15 7.45 7.49
CA PHE A 105 -9.31 7.75 8.33
C PHE A 105 -9.58 6.65 9.35
N ALA A 106 -9.45 5.38 8.97
CA ALA A 106 -9.88 4.25 9.78
C ALA A 106 -8.80 3.70 10.73
N ARG A 107 -7.56 3.57 10.25
CA ARG A 107 -6.45 2.96 11.01
C ARG A 107 -5.10 3.63 10.67
N PRO A 108 -4.85 4.89 11.10
CA PRO A 108 -3.66 5.65 10.69
C PRO A 108 -2.33 4.98 11.00
N ALA A 109 -2.27 4.19 12.08
CA ALA A 109 -1.07 3.44 12.48
C ALA A 109 -0.63 2.37 11.44
N PHE A 110 -1.51 2.00 10.51
CA PHE A 110 -1.21 1.04 9.43
C PHE A 110 -0.58 1.70 8.20
N LEU A 111 -0.78 3.00 8.01
CA LEU A 111 -0.26 3.74 6.86
C LEU A 111 1.25 3.58 6.63
N PRO A 112 2.11 3.68 7.66
CA PRO A 112 3.54 3.54 7.44
C PRO A 112 3.90 2.21 6.78
N TRP A 113 3.27 1.12 7.20
CA TRP A 113 3.54 -0.19 6.64
C TRP A 113 3.16 -0.26 5.15
N LEU A 114 1.98 0.25 4.78
CA LEU A 114 1.52 0.28 3.39
C LEU A 114 2.47 1.10 2.51
N VAL A 115 2.76 2.33 2.93
CA VAL A 115 3.62 3.25 2.16
C VAL A 115 5.02 2.69 2.00
N PHE A 116 5.62 2.17 3.07
CA PHE A 116 6.95 1.53 3.01
C PHE A 116 6.95 0.29 2.12
N LYS A 117 5.87 -0.50 2.10
CA LYS A 117 5.74 -1.64 1.18
C LYS A 117 5.64 -1.16 -0.27
N MET A 118 4.79 -0.18 -0.58
CA MET A 118 4.63 0.37 -1.94
C MET A 118 5.93 0.96 -2.50
N VAL A 119 6.68 1.72 -1.68
CA VAL A 119 8.01 2.24 -2.09
C VAL A 119 8.97 1.09 -2.40
N ARG A 120 9.06 0.08 -1.51
CA ARG A 120 9.95 -1.07 -1.75
C ARG A 120 9.56 -1.88 -2.97
N ILE A 121 8.26 -2.04 -3.26
CA ILE A 121 7.79 -2.70 -4.49
C ILE A 121 8.22 -1.87 -5.70
N SER A 122 7.95 -0.56 -5.69
CA SER A 122 8.28 0.34 -6.80
C SER A 122 9.77 0.29 -7.16
N ILE A 123 10.64 0.32 -6.14
CA ILE A 123 12.09 0.28 -6.35
C ILE A 123 12.58 -1.10 -6.83
N LYS A 124 11.98 -2.20 -6.36
CA LYS A 124 12.46 -3.55 -6.67
C LYS A 124 11.84 -4.16 -7.93
N ARG A 125 10.66 -3.70 -8.33
CA ARG A 125 9.81 -4.34 -9.36
C ARG A 125 9.39 -3.37 -10.47
N GLY A 126 9.93 -2.15 -10.46
CA GLY A 126 9.63 -1.14 -11.45
C GLY A 126 8.61 -0.11 -10.97
N LEU A 127 8.61 1.06 -11.61
CA LEU A 127 7.71 2.16 -11.31
C LEU A 127 6.34 1.94 -11.95
N CYS A 128 5.30 2.44 -11.29
CA CYS A 128 3.96 2.51 -11.83
C CYS A 128 3.31 3.84 -11.45
N LYS A 129 2.10 4.11 -11.97
CA LYS A 129 1.35 5.33 -11.68
C LYS A 129 1.10 5.62 -10.18
N TYR A 130 1.20 4.60 -9.32
CA TYR A 130 1.03 4.73 -7.86
C TYR A 130 2.35 4.99 -7.11
N SER A 131 3.50 4.84 -7.78
CA SER A 131 4.82 4.98 -7.17
C SER A 131 5.11 6.41 -6.74
N SER A 132 4.65 7.40 -7.52
CA SER A 132 4.82 8.83 -7.18
C SER A 132 4.06 9.19 -5.89
N GLY A 133 2.80 8.77 -5.78
CA GLY A 133 1.99 8.96 -4.57
C GLY A 133 2.61 8.30 -3.35
N ALA A 134 3.07 7.05 -3.47
CA ALA A 134 3.75 6.35 -2.38
C ALA A 134 5.04 7.07 -1.94
N SER A 135 5.83 7.59 -2.87
CA SER A 135 7.05 8.36 -2.57
C SER A 135 6.74 9.69 -1.87
N ALA A 136 5.69 10.40 -2.29
CA ALA A 136 5.25 11.63 -1.63
C ALA A 136 4.77 11.36 -0.19
N CYS A 137 3.92 10.35 0.01
CA CYS A 137 3.48 9.92 1.33
C CYS A 137 4.66 9.45 2.21
N TYR A 138 5.67 8.80 1.62
CA TYR A 138 6.87 8.41 2.33
C TYR A 138 7.63 9.63 2.88
N GLY A 139 7.79 10.68 2.06
CA GLY A 139 8.37 11.95 2.50
C GLY A 139 7.59 12.57 3.68
N LEU A 140 6.26 12.59 3.60
CA LEU A 140 5.40 13.09 4.68
C LEU A 140 5.60 12.29 5.97
N LEU A 141 5.57 10.95 5.89
CA LEU A 141 5.79 10.08 7.05
C LEU A 141 7.17 10.27 7.68
N LEU A 142 8.21 10.52 6.87
CA LEU A 142 9.54 10.83 7.40
C LEU A 142 9.52 12.09 8.25
N VAL A 143 8.84 13.15 7.80
CA VAL A 143 8.73 14.40 8.57
C VAL A 143 7.98 14.16 9.88
N SER A 144 6.84 13.46 9.85
CA SER A 144 6.07 13.14 11.05
C SER A 144 6.88 12.33 12.06
N ILE A 145 7.56 11.26 11.62
CA ILE A 145 8.34 10.39 12.51
C ILE A 145 9.55 11.13 13.10
N HIS A 146 10.29 11.93 12.32
CA HIS A 146 11.41 12.71 12.88
C HIS A 146 10.92 13.86 13.77
N GLY A 147 9.73 14.42 13.50
CA GLY A 147 9.08 15.40 14.35
C GLY A 147 8.69 14.84 15.73
N ASP A 148 8.17 13.61 15.77
CA ASP A 148 7.87 12.91 17.02
C ASP A 148 9.14 12.54 17.81
N ILE A 149 10.23 12.17 17.11
CA ILE A 149 11.52 11.83 17.74
C ILE A 149 12.22 13.06 18.34
N ARG A 150 12.07 14.26 17.76
CA ARG A 150 12.64 15.50 18.32
C ARG A 150 11.88 16.05 19.53
N LYS A 151 10.64 15.59 19.76
CA LYS A 151 9.77 16.06 20.85
C LYS A 151 9.75 15.14 22.08
N ALA A 152 10.50 14.04 22.06
CA ALA A 152 10.66 13.09 23.17
C ALA A 152 12.06 13.21 23.78
#